data_AF-Q1IQ16-F1
#
_entry.id   AF-Q1IQ16-F1
#
_cell.length_a   1.000
_cell.length_b   1.000
_cell.length_c   1.000
_cell.angle_alpha   90.00
_cell.angle_beta   90.00
_cell.angle_gamma   90.00
#
_symmetry.space_group_name_H-M   'P 1'
#
loop_
_entity.id
_entity.type
_entity.pdbx_description
1 polymer ?
#
loop_
_entity_poly.entity_id
_entity_poly.type
_entity_poly.pdbx_seq_one_letter_code
_entity_poly.pdbx_strand_id
1 'polypeptide(L)' 'MIAMLPAVHKFIEAHDRYLALDEARTDFPNPRQRELYHIEIMKAYLEVQYRAKVIAGIQYADGMDFADRH' A
#
# COMPACT_ATOMS: atom_id res chain seq x y z
N MET A 1 -17.96 -10.94 -2.59
CA MET A 1 -18.03 -9.73 -3.45
C MET A 1 -18.31 -8.38 -2.75
N ILE A 2 -19.33 -8.21 -1.89
CA ILE A 2 -19.65 -6.88 -1.27
C ILE A 2 -18.46 -6.32 -0.46
N ALA A 3 -17.67 -7.18 0.19
CA ALA A 3 -16.48 -6.78 0.96
C ALA A 3 -15.24 -6.45 0.10
N MET A 4 -15.20 -6.89 -1.17
CA MET A 4 -14.04 -6.74 -2.05
C MET A 4 -13.89 -5.29 -2.54
N LEU A 5 -14.98 -4.68 -3.01
CA LEU A 5 -14.95 -3.34 -3.58
C LEU A 5 -14.44 -2.28 -2.58
N PRO A 6 -14.91 -2.24 -1.31
CA PRO A 6 -14.36 -1.33 -0.31
C PRO A 6 -12.88 -1.61 0.03
N ALA A 7 -12.44 -2.87 0.00
CA ALA A 7 -11.05 -3.23 0.25
C ALA A 7 -10.13 -2.76 -0.89
N VAL A 8 -10.58 -2.91 -2.13
CA VAL A 8 -9.88 -2.42 -3.33
C VAL A 8 -9.79 -0.90 -3.33
N HIS A 9 -10.86 -0.17 -3.01
CA HIS A 9 -10.79 1.29 -2.90
C HIS A 9 -9.75 1.75 -1.86
N LYS A 10 -9.73 1.13 -0.67
CA LYS A 10 -8.74 1.45 0.37
C LYS A 10 -7.31 1.11 -0.04
N PHE A 11 -7.13 0.08 -0.87
CA PHE A 11 -5.83 -0.24 -1.44
C PHE A 11 -5.38 0.86 -2.41
N ILE A 12 -6.25 1.28 -3.32
CA ILE A 12 -5.97 2.36 -4.29
C ILE A 12 -5.62 3.66 -3.55
N GLU A 13 -6.41 4.06 -2.55
CA GLU A 13 -6.13 5.26 -1.74
C GLU A 13 -4.78 5.19 -1.00
N ALA A 14 -4.37 4.02 -0.52
CA ALA A 14 -3.05 3.83 0.08
C ALA A 14 -1.93 3.91 -0.97
N HIS A 15 -2.15 3.31 -2.14
CA HIS A 15 -1.20 3.31 -3.24
C HIS A 15 -0.98 4.71 -3.81
N ASP A 16 -2.04 5.48 -4.02
CA ASP A 16 -1.96 6.86 -4.52
C ASP A 16 -1.21 7.76 -3.55
N ARG A 17 -1.41 7.60 -2.24
CA ARG A 17 -0.63 8.33 -1.22
C ARG A 17 0.85 7.95 -1.23
N TYR A 18 1.17 6.67 -1.40
CA TYR A 18 2.55 6.23 -1.54
C TYR A 18 3.20 6.84 -2.78
N LEU A 19 2.53 6.80 -3.94
CA LEU A 19 3.05 7.39 -5.18
C LEU A 19 3.25 8.91 -5.04
N ALA A 20 2.27 9.62 -4.49
CA ALA A 20 2.38 11.06 -4.27
C ALA A 20 3.59 11.43 -3.38
N LEU A 21 3.89 10.61 -2.37
CA LEU A 21 5.08 10.79 -1.53
C LEU A 21 6.36 10.45 -2.29
N ASP A 22 6.38 9.36 -3.05
CA ASP A 22 7.59 8.96 -3.80
C ASP A 22 7.93 9.98 -4.91
N GLU A 23 6.92 10.50 -5.61
CA GLU A 23 7.08 11.56 -6.62
C GLU A 23 7.59 12.88 -6.03
N ALA A 24 7.17 13.23 -4.82
CA ALA A 24 7.61 14.44 -4.13
C ALA A 24 8.96 14.29 -3.39
N ARG A 25 9.66 13.16 -3.57
CA ARG A 25 10.93 12.86 -2.90
C ARG A 25 12.13 13.61 -3.51
N THR A 26 12.11 14.95 -3.45
CA THR A 26 13.16 15.80 -4.03
C THR A 26 13.54 16.98 -3.14
N ASP A 27 14.74 17.52 -3.36
CA ASP A 27 15.23 18.81 -2.82
C ASP A 27 15.04 19.03 -1.30
N PHE A 28 15.56 18.10 -0.49
CA PHE A 28 15.50 18.23 0.97
C PHE A 28 16.55 19.23 1.49
N PRO A 29 16.15 20.25 2.27
CA PRO A 29 17.07 21.26 2.80
C PRO A 29 18.17 20.72 3.73
N ASN A 30 17.97 19.54 4.33
CA ASN A 30 18.99 18.88 5.15
C ASN A 30 18.78 17.36 5.25
N PRO A 31 19.81 16.61 5.68
CA PRO A 31 19.72 15.15 5.82
C PRO A 31 18.62 14.68 6.76
N ARG A 32 18.33 15.43 7.85
CA ARG A 32 17.27 15.06 8.80
C ARG A 32 15.89 15.09 8.15
N GLN A 33 15.59 16.10 7.35
CA GLN A 33 14.32 16.17 6.62
C GLN A 33 14.20 15.07 5.57
N ARG A 34 15.28 14.74 4.87
CA ARG A 34 15.32 13.59 3.95
C ARG A 34 14.97 12.29 4.68
N GLU A 35 15.53 12.08 5.86
CA GLU A 35 15.29 10.87 6.66
C GLU A 35 13.85 10.78 7.17
N LEU A 36 13.32 11.89 7.71
CA LEU A 36 11.92 11.97 8.15
C LEU A 36 10.97 11.69 6.98
N TYR A 37 11.25 12.25 5.81
CA TYR A 37 10.44 12.01 4.62
C TYR A 37 10.53 10.55 4.16
N HIS A 38 11.72 9.94 4.21
CA HIS A 38 11.90 8.53 3.92
C HIS A 38 11.07 7.64 4.85
N ILE A 39 11.00 7.96 6.15
CA ILE A 39 10.14 7.26 7.12
C ILE A 39 8.66 7.36 6.71
N GLU A 40 8.18 8.51 6.23
CA GLU A 40 6.79 8.65 5.78
C GLU A 40 6.49 7.82 4.53
N ILE A 41 7.42 7.76 3.56
CA ILE A 41 7.30 6.85 2.41
C ILE A 41 7.21 5.39 2.88
N MET A 42 8.06 4.98 3.83
CA MET A 42 8.05 3.62 4.36
C MET A 42 6.74 3.28 5.08
N LYS A 43 6.16 4.22 5.82
CA LYS A 43 4.84 4.05 6.45
C LYS A 43 3.73 3.88 5.40
N ALA A 44 3.73 4.71 4.35
CA ALA A 44 2.76 4.60 3.26
C ALA A 44 2.88 3.26 2.53
N TYR A 45 4.12 2.82 2.26
CA TYR A 45 4.38 1.53 1.65
C TYR A 45 3.89 0.35 2.51
N LEU A 46 4.11 0.39 3.83
CA LEU A 46 3.58 -0.62 4.76
C LEU A 46 2.05 -0.66 4.76
N GLU A 47 1.39 0.49 4.61
CA GLU A 47 -0.07 0.52 4.47
C GLU A 47 -0.52 -0.18 3.17
N VAL A 48 0.13 0.08 2.04
CA VAL A 48 -0.15 -0.60 0.76
C VAL A 48 -0.03 -2.12 0.91
N GLN A 49 1.04 -2.60 1.53
CA GLN A 49 1.25 -4.03 1.78
C GLN A 49 0.14 -4.63 2.67
N TYR A 50 -0.25 -3.92 3.73
CA TYR A 50 -1.35 -4.34 4.59
C TYR A 50 -2.67 -4.45 3.82
N ARG A 51 -3.00 -3.45 2.99
CA ARG A 51 -4.23 -3.46 2.18
C ARG A 51 -4.22 -4.60 1.15
N ALA A 52 -3.09 -4.86 0.51
CA ALA A 52 -2.92 -6.01 -0.38
C ALA A 52 -3.17 -7.33 0.34
N LYS A 53 -2.64 -7.50 1.56
CA LYS A 53 -2.87 -8.68 2.39
C LYS A 53 -4.35 -8.86 2.75
N VAL A 54 -5.06 -7.77 3.05
CA VAL A 54 -6.51 -7.83 3.31
C VAL A 54 -7.27 -8.33 2.08
N ILE A 55 -6.96 -7.81 0.90
CA ILE A 55 -7.58 -8.27 -0.36
C ILE A 55 -7.31 -9.76 -0.58
N ALA A 56 -6.05 -10.20 -0.44
CA ALA A 56 -5.69 -11.61 -0.58
C ALA A 56 -6.46 -12.50 0.42
N GLY A 57 -6.64 -12.04 1.66
CA GLY A 57 -7.46 -12.75 2.66
C GLY A 57 -8.94 -12.87 2.27
N ILE A 58 -9.52 -11.82 1.68
CA ILE A 58 -10.90 -11.88 1.15
C ILE A 58 -10.98 -12.84 -0.04
N GLN A 59 -9.99 -12.81 -0.94
CA GLN A 59 -9.95 -13.71 -2.09
C GLN A 59 -9.89 -15.18 -1.65
N TYR A 60 -9.00 -15.48 -0.70
CA TYR A 60 -8.88 -16.82 -0.12
C TYR A 60 -10.19 -17.26 0.55
N ALA A 61 -10.84 -16.39 1.33
CA ALA A 61 -12.12 -16.69 1.97
C ALA A 61 -13.27 -16.91 0.97
N ASP A 62 -13.22 -16.24 -0.19
CA ASP A 62 -14.15 -16.44 -1.31
C ASP A 62 -13.80 -17.72 -2.14
N GLY A 63 -12.85 -18.54 -1.68
CA GLY A 63 -12.45 -19.80 -2.32
C GLY A 63 -11.53 -19.63 -3.53
N MET A 64 -10.99 -18.42 -3.74
CA MET A 64 -9.98 -18.17 -4.76
C MET A 64 -8.60 -18.49 -4.19
N ASP A 65 -8.15 -19.73 -4.41
CA ASP A 65 -6.78 -20.13 -4.10
C ASP A 65 -5.87 -19.89 -5.31
N PHE A 66 -5.06 -18.83 -5.22
CA PHE A 66 -4.01 -18.53 -6.19
C PHE A 66 -2.63 -19.03 -5.74
N ALA A 67 -2.51 -19.58 -4.51
CA ALA A 67 -1.24 -20.04 -3.96
C ALA A 67 -0.80 -21.40 -4.56
N ASP A 68 -1.75 -22.23 -4.97
CA ASP A 68 -1.52 -23.55 -5.58
C ASP A 68 -1.27 -23.53 -7.10
N ARG A 69 -1.11 -22.36 -7.73
CA ARG A 69 -0.89 -22.24 -9.18
C ARG A 69 0.58 -22.11 -9.62
N HIS A 70 1.52 -22.48 -8.76
CA HIS A 70 2.97 -22.49 -9.07
C HIS A 70 3.58 -23.89 -9.00
#